data_AF-A0A444XK47-F1
#
_entry.id   AF-A0A444XK47-F1
#
_cell.length_a   1.000
_cell.length_b   1.000
_cell.length_c   1.000
_cell.angle_alpha   90.00
_cell.angle_beta   90.00
_cell.angle_gamma   90.00
#
_symmetry.space_group_name_H-M   'P 1'
#
loop_
_entity.id
_entity.type
_entity.pdbx_description
1 polymer ?
#
loop_
_entity_poly.entity_id
_entity_poly.type
_entity_poly.pdbx_seq_one_letter_code
_entity_poly.pdbx_strand_id
1 'polypeptide(L)'
;MKDVGLWTISKVVLNHSHPCCPDQAEMIKQHRELSMFVRRTIEIHEEVRIRPSKTYQSFVAAADSHSELGFIEKDARNYITREVWNIFEEDDAKEFGKSRAVFDYFRDVVSFDTTYDTNR
;
A
#
# COMPACT_ATOMS: atom_id res chain seq x y z
N MET A 1 26.32 28.00 31.51
CA MET A 1 26.30 26.65 30.91
C MET A 1 25.51 26.75 29.62
N LYS A 2 26.08 26.31 28.49
CA LYS A 2 25.37 26.33 27.20
C LYS A 2 24.43 25.11 27.16
N ASP A 3 23.17 25.34 26.84
CA ASP A 3 22.20 24.28 26.60
C ASP A 3 22.72 23.34 25.52
N VAL A 4 23.06 22.12 25.93
CA VAL A 4 23.28 20.99 25.04
C VAL A 4 21.96 20.75 24.32
N GLY A 5 21.97 20.57 23.00
CA GLY A 5 20.79 20.45 22.11
C GLY A 5 19.80 19.33 22.45
N LEU A 6 19.19 19.41 23.62
CA LEU A 6 18.15 18.53 24.13
C LEU A 6 16.80 19.03 23.62
N TRP A 7 16.09 18.15 22.94
CA TRP A 7 14.70 18.36 22.57
C TRP A 7 13.83 18.16 23.81
N THR A 8 13.00 19.15 24.14
CA THR A 8 12.01 19.06 25.21
C THR A 8 10.61 18.98 24.60
N ILE A 9 9.85 17.95 24.94
CA ILE A 9 8.43 17.86 24.58
C ILE A 9 7.66 18.87 25.43
N SER A 10 7.10 19.92 24.81
CA SER A 10 6.45 21.02 25.52
C SER A 10 4.96 20.77 25.81
N LYS A 11 4.31 19.85 25.08
CA LYS A 11 2.87 19.59 25.21
C LYS A 11 2.53 18.15 24.80
N VAL A 12 1.72 17.48 25.62
CA VAL A 12 1.08 16.20 25.31
C VAL A 12 -0.42 16.37 25.55
N VAL A 13 -1.26 15.99 24.59
CA VAL A 13 -2.73 16.02 24.71
C VAL A 13 -3.21 14.59 24.55
N LEU A 14 -3.81 14.05 25.62
CA LEU A 14 -4.28 12.67 25.65
C LEU A 14 -5.77 12.53 25.29
N ASN A 15 -6.55 13.61 25.43
CA ASN A 15 -7.98 13.60 25.16
C ASN A 15 -8.23 13.85 23.67
N HIS A 16 -8.87 12.88 23.03
CA HIS A 16 -9.31 12.96 21.64
C HIS A 16 -10.83 12.84 21.56
N SER A 17 -11.44 13.46 20.56
CA SER A 17 -12.89 13.39 20.33
C SER A 17 -13.35 12.05 19.74
N HIS A 18 -12.42 11.14 19.46
CA HIS A 18 -12.68 9.81 18.93
C HIS A 18 -11.72 8.80 19.57
N PRO A 19 -12.09 7.51 19.63
CA PRO A 19 -11.16 6.43 19.98
C PRO A 19 -9.95 6.41 19.03
N CYS A 20 -8.80 6.01 19.56
CA CYS A 20 -7.67 5.65 18.71
C CYS A 20 -7.96 4.25 18.13
N CYS A 21 -7.87 4.11 16.81
CA CYS A 21 -8.07 2.84 16.11
C CYS A 21 -6.72 2.33 15.57
N PRO A 22 -5.88 1.70 16.41
CA PRO A 22 -4.56 1.22 15.97
C PRO A 22 -4.66 0.19 14.84
N ASP A 23 -5.77 -0.56 14.78
CA ASP A 23 -6.03 -1.58 13.75
C ASP A 23 -6.16 -0.97 12.33
N GLN A 24 -6.36 0.34 12.22
CA GLN A 24 -6.40 1.06 10.93
C GLN A 24 -5.11 1.83 10.63
N ALA A 25 -4.03 1.62 11.39
CA ALA A 25 -2.76 2.31 11.16
C ALA A 25 -2.20 2.04 9.75
N GLU A 26 -2.46 0.84 9.20
CA GLU A 26 -2.17 0.49 7.81
C GLU A 26 -2.83 1.43 6.80
N MET A 27 -3.88 2.17 7.17
CA MET A 27 -4.52 3.14 6.28
C MET A 27 -3.71 4.44 6.14
N ILE A 28 -2.72 4.69 6.99
CA ILE A 28 -1.94 5.92 6.96
C ILE A 28 -0.79 5.76 5.96
N LYS A 29 -0.88 6.47 4.82
CA LYS A 29 0.08 6.38 3.71
C LYS A 29 1.55 6.57 4.12
N GLN A 30 1.84 7.41 5.11
CA GLN A 30 3.22 7.68 5.57
C GLN A 30 3.87 6.47 6.26
N HIS A 31 3.07 5.52 6.74
CA HIS A 31 3.56 4.28 7.37
C HIS A 31 3.61 3.12 6.39
N ARG A 32 3.20 3.32 5.12
CA ARG A 32 3.19 2.26 4.12
C ARG A 32 4.46 2.25 3.29
N GLU A 33 5.13 1.12 3.24
CA GLU A 33 6.32 0.90 2.44
C GLU A 33 6.38 -0.53 1.90
N LEU A 34 6.74 -0.65 0.61
CA LEU A 34 7.11 -1.92 0.01
C LEU A 34 8.61 -2.13 0.20
N SER A 35 8.98 -3.07 1.07
CA SER A 35 10.38 -3.49 1.23
C SER A 35 10.93 -4.11 -0.07
N MET A 36 12.25 -4.15 -0.22
CA MET A 36 12.89 -4.74 -1.41
C MET A 36 12.47 -6.20 -1.65
N PHE A 37 12.33 -6.99 -0.58
CA PHE A 37 11.88 -8.38 -0.69
C PHE A 37 10.45 -8.49 -1.21
N VAL A 38 9.55 -7.65 -0.70
CA VAL A 38 8.16 -7.59 -1.15
C VAL A 38 8.10 -7.19 -2.63
N ARG A 39 8.83 -6.14 -3.03
CA ARG A 39 8.89 -5.69 -4.43
C ARG A 39 9.34 -6.79 -5.38
N ARG A 40 10.44 -7.48 -5.04
CA ARG A 40 10.97 -8.57 -5.86
C ARG A 40 10.00 -9.75 -5.99
N THR A 41 9.27 -10.05 -4.92
CA THR A 41 8.26 -11.10 -4.95
C THR A 41 7.06 -10.70 -5.82
N ILE A 42 6.64 -9.43 -5.75
CA ILE A 42 5.60 -8.87 -6.62
C ILE A 42 6.02 -8.94 -8.10
N GLU A 43 7.28 -8.60 -8.41
CA GLU A 43 7.83 -8.69 -9.78
C GLU A 43 7.77 -10.12 -10.31
N ILE A 44 8.26 -11.10 -9.55
CA ILE A 44 8.23 -12.52 -9.94
C ILE A 44 6.78 -12.97 -10.22
N HIS A 45 5.84 -12.59 -9.35
CA HIS A 45 4.44 -12.94 -9.53
C HIS A 45 3.80 -12.24 -10.74
N GLU A 46 4.18 -11.00 -11.04
CA GLU A 46 3.74 -10.30 -12.25
C GLU A 46 4.32 -10.94 -13.52
N GLU A 47 5.59 -11.36 -13.50
CA GLU A 47 6.23 -12.07 -14.63
C GLU A 47 5.47 -13.35 -15.00
N VAL A 48 4.97 -14.09 -14.00
CA VAL A 48 4.13 -15.28 -14.22
C VAL A 48 2.63 -14.96 -14.30
N ARG A 49 2.25 -13.68 -14.36
CA ARG A 49 0.87 -13.17 -14.50
C ARG A 49 -0.08 -13.64 -13.39
N ILE A 50 0.43 -13.82 -12.18
CA ILE A 50 -0.41 -14.02 -11.00
C ILE A 50 -1.15 -12.73 -10.69
N ARG A 51 -2.46 -12.84 -10.48
CA ARG A 51 -3.31 -11.69 -10.15
C ARG A 51 -2.78 -10.96 -8.91
N PRO A 52 -2.69 -9.62 -8.94
CA PRO A 52 -2.20 -8.84 -7.81
C PRO A 52 -2.96 -9.05 -6.50
N SER A 53 -4.27 -9.30 -6.58
CA SER A 53 -5.09 -9.68 -5.41
C SER A 53 -4.65 -10.99 -4.78
N LYS A 54 -4.24 -11.98 -5.59
CA LYS A 54 -3.69 -13.26 -5.12
C LYS A 54 -2.30 -13.11 -4.54
N THR A 55 -1.46 -12.28 -5.16
CA THR A 55 -0.15 -11.91 -4.61
C THR A 55 -0.31 -11.27 -3.23
N TYR A 56 -1.19 -10.27 -3.09
CA TYR A 56 -1.47 -9.67 -1.79
C TYR A 56 -1.99 -10.69 -0.78
N GLN A 57 -2.95 -11.54 -1.15
CA GLN A 57 -3.45 -12.62 -0.30
C GLN A 57 -2.33 -13.59 0.15
N SER A 58 -1.34 -13.88 -0.69
CA SER A 58 -0.20 -14.72 -0.27
C SER A 58 0.66 -14.06 0.80
N PHE A 59 0.83 -12.73 0.78
CA PHE A 59 1.51 -12.02 1.84
C PHE A 59 0.68 -11.99 3.12
N VAL A 60 -0.63 -11.78 3.01
CA VAL A 60 -1.56 -11.80 4.14
C VAL A 60 -1.67 -13.20 4.76
N ALA A 61 -1.44 -14.26 4.00
CA ALA A 61 -1.40 -15.63 4.52
C ALA A 61 -0.04 -15.98 5.15
N ALA A 62 1.02 -15.27 4.77
CA ALA A 62 2.36 -15.45 5.32
C ALA A 62 2.61 -14.56 6.55
N ALA A 63 1.99 -13.39 6.59
CA ALA A 63 1.76 -12.60 7.79
C ALA A 63 0.55 -13.20 8.53
N ASP A 64 0.45 -13.04 9.85
CA ASP A 64 -0.72 -13.55 10.57
C ASP A 64 -1.92 -12.58 10.45
N SER A 65 -1.72 -11.41 9.84
CA SER A 65 -2.77 -10.40 9.62
C SER A 65 -2.40 -9.35 8.55
N HIS A 66 -3.39 -8.54 8.14
CA HIS A 66 -3.16 -7.36 7.30
C HIS A 66 -2.32 -6.28 7.99
N SER A 67 -2.54 -6.07 9.29
CA SER A 67 -1.88 -5.00 10.06
C SER A 67 -0.39 -5.24 10.27
N GLU A 68 0.06 -6.49 10.12
CA GLU A 68 1.48 -6.85 10.09
C GLU A 68 2.17 -6.52 8.76
N LEU A 69 1.39 -6.28 7.70
CA LEU A 69 1.93 -5.83 6.44
C LEU A 69 2.16 -4.33 6.47
N GLY A 70 3.35 -3.92 6.05
CA GLY A 70 3.67 -2.50 5.83
C GLY A 70 2.99 -1.90 4.60
N PHE A 71 2.01 -2.54 3.96
CA PHE A 71 1.38 -2.06 2.74
C PHE A 71 0.03 -2.73 2.52
N ILE A 72 -0.81 -2.11 1.69
CA ILE A 72 -2.11 -2.69 1.30
C ILE A 72 -2.11 -3.14 -0.17
N GLU A 73 -3.12 -3.89 -0.57
CA GLU A 73 -3.26 -4.36 -1.95
C GLU A 73 -3.12 -3.23 -2.99
N LYS A 74 -3.68 -2.05 -2.68
CA LYS A 74 -3.56 -0.86 -3.53
C LYS A 74 -2.12 -0.47 -3.81
N ASP A 75 -1.22 -0.63 -2.84
CA ASP A 75 0.19 -0.27 -3.01
C ASP A 75 0.90 -1.25 -3.96
N ALA A 76 0.60 -2.55 -3.86
CA ALA A 76 1.10 -3.56 -4.80
C ALA A 76 0.62 -3.30 -6.24
N ARG A 77 -0.66 -2.94 -6.42
CA ARG A 77 -1.22 -2.58 -7.74
C ARG A 77 -0.56 -1.33 -8.31
N ASN A 78 -0.36 -0.31 -7.47
CA ASN A 78 0.31 0.92 -7.87
C ASN A 78 1.76 0.63 -8.30
N TYR A 79 2.47 -0.22 -7.57
CA TYR A 79 3.84 -0.63 -7.89
C TYR A 79 3.93 -1.34 -9.25
N ILE A 80 3.06 -2.31 -9.51
CA ILE A 80 3.02 -2.98 -10.82
C ILE A 80 2.76 -1.95 -11.92
N THR A 81 1.72 -1.13 -11.75
CA THR A 81 1.26 -0.15 -12.76
C THR A 81 2.32 0.91 -13.07
N ARG A 82 3.09 1.37 -12.09
CA ARG A 82 4.03 2.49 -12.28
C ARG A 82 5.49 2.04 -12.39
N GLU A 83 5.91 0.94 -11.81
CA GLU A 83 7.32 0.55 -11.84
C GLU A 83 7.52 -0.57 -12.85
N VAL A 84 6.73 -1.64 -12.76
CA VAL A 84 6.89 -2.78 -13.68
C VAL A 84 6.48 -2.41 -15.10
N TRP A 85 5.31 -1.77 -15.27
CA TRP A 85 4.84 -1.40 -16.62
C TRP A 85 5.64 -0.25 -17.25
N ASN A 86 6.20 0.68 -16.46
CA ASN A 86 7.08 1.73 -17.02
C ASN A 86 8.43 1.15 -17.48
N ILE A 87 8.95 0.08 -16.86
CA ILE A 87 10.15 -0.64 -17.33
C ILE A 87 9.89 -1.27 -18.72
N PHE A 88 8.67 -1.76 -18.98
CA PHE A 88 8.30 -2.26 -20.30
C PHE A 88 8.01 -1.15 -21.33
N GLU A 89 7.75 0.09 -20.91
CA GLU A 89 7.49 1.24 -21.80
C GLU A 89 8.75 2.01 -22.22
N GLU A 90 9.92 1.75 -21.60
CA GLU A 90 11.19 2.33 -22.07
C GLU A 90 11.57 1.81 -23.48
N ASP A 91 10.96 0.70 -23.93
CA ASP A 91 11.16 0.12 -25.26
C ASP A 91 10.09 0.49 -26.32
N ASP A 92 8.97 1.16 -25.97
CA ASP A 92 7.97 1.56 -26.96
C ASP A 92 7.11 2.76 -26.51
N ALA A 93 7.35 3.91 -27.15
CA ALA A 93 6.59 5.14 -26.94
C ALA A 93 5.17 5.07 -27.55
N LYS A 94 4.22 4.42 -26.87
CA LYS A 94 2.77 4.49 -27.11
C LYS A 94 2.06 3.68 -26.00
N GLU A 95 0.93 4.05 -25.40
CA GLU A 95 -0.21 4.82 -25.84
C GLU A 95 -1.21 4.85 -24.66
N PHE A 96 -1.96 5.93 -24.51
CA PHE A 96 -3.05 6.13 -23.55
C PHE A 96 -4.27 5.15 -23.71
N GLY A 97 -4.08 3.98 -24.34
CA GLY A 97 -5.13 2.99 -24.67
C GLY A 97 -5.19 1.74 -23.79
N LYS A 98 -4.34 1.60 -22.76
CA LYS A 98 -4.24 0.37 -21.93
C LYS A 98 -5.24 0.31 -20.76
N SER A 99 -6.02 1.37 -20.51
CA SER A 99 -6.90 1.48 -19.33
C SER A 99 -7.91 0.34 -19.19
N ARG A 100 -8.42 -0.20 -20.31
CA ARG A 100 -9.40 -1.30 -20.31
C ARG A 100 -8.77 -2.65 -19.96
N ALA A 101 -7.59 -2.96 -20.51
CA ALA A 101 -6.86 -4.20 -20.20
C ALA A 101 -6.36 -4.22 -18.75
N VAL A 102 -5.91 -3.06 -18.26
CA VAL A 102 -5.57 -2.82 -16.84
C VAL A 102 -6.80 -3.07 -15.96
N PHE A 103 -7.96 -2.53 -16.32
CA PHE A 103 -9.18 -2.74 -15.55
C PHE A 103 -9.61 -4.22 -15.50
N ASP A 104 -9.51 -4.94 -16.62
CA ASP A 104 -9.79 -6.38 -16.67
C ASP A 104 -8.76 -7.22 -15.88
N TYR A 105 -7.50 -6.79 -15.82
CA TYR A 105 -6.44 -7.42 -15.02
C TYR A 105 -6.67 -7.30 -13.51
N PHE A 106 -7.21 -6.16 -13.06
CA PHE A 106 -7.45 -5.86 -11.64
C PHE A 106 -8.91 -6.11 -11.17
N ARG A 107 -9.79 -6.57 -12.08
CA ARG A 107 -11.27 -6.61 -12.01
C ARG A 107 -11.94 -7.18 -10.75
N ASP A 108 -11.22 -7.89 -9.87
CA ASP A 108 -11.79 -8.64 -8.74
C ASP A 108 -11.99 -7.84 -7.44
N VAL A 109 -11.79 -6.51 -7.43
CA VAL A 109 -11.78 -5.75 -6.17
C VAL A 109 -12.87 -4.67 -6.16
N VAL A 110 -13.88 -4.88 -5.30
CA VAL A 110 -14.66 -3.79 -4.72
C VAL A 110 -13.76 -3.08 -3.72
N SER A 111 -13.21 -1.92 -4.09
CA SER A 111 -12.50 -1.08 -3.12
C SER A 111 -13.56 -0.41 -2.24
N PHE A 112 -13.79 -0.94 -1.05
CA PHE A 112 -14.42 -0.15 -0.01
C PHE A 112 -13.37 0.87 0.45
N ASP A 113 -13.53 2.13 0.06
CA ASP A 113 -13.06 3.23 0.90
C ASP A 113 -13.90 3.15 2.18
N THR A 114 -13.48 2.35 3.17
CA THR A 114 -14.15 2.27 4.47
C THR A 114 -13.94 3.55 5.30
N THR A 115 -13.36 4.59 4.71
CA THR A 115 -13.06 5.90 5.30
C THR A 115 -14.31 6.66 5.76
N TYR A 116 -15.53 6.21 5.45
CA TYR A 116 -16.77 6.92 5.79
C TYR A 116 -17.85 6.11 6.50
N ASP A 117 -17.60 4.86 6.90
CA ASP A 117 -18.58 4.08 7.66
C ASP A 117 -18.20 3.98 9.13
N THR A 118 -18.55 5.03 9.89
CA THR A 118 -19.28 4.95 11.18
C THR A 118 -19.49 6.36 11.74
N ASN A 119 -20.48 7.08 11.21
CA ASN A 119 -21.27 8.01 12.03
C ASN A 119 -22.48 7.21 12.53
N ARG A 120 -22.39 6.67 13.75
CA ARG A 120 -23.57 6.25 14.51
C ARG A 120 -23.40 6.65 15.96
#